data_AF-A0A1V5TXM9-F1
#
_entry.id   AF-A0A1V5TXM9-F1
#
_cell.length_a   1.000
_cell.length_b   1.000
_cell.length_c   1.000
_cell.angle_alpha   90.00
_cell.angle_beta   90.00
_cell.angle_gamma   90.00
#
_symmetry.space_group_name_H-M   'P 1'
#
loop_
_entity.id
_entity.type
_entity.pdbx_description
1 polymer ?
#
loop_
_entity_poly.entity_id
_entity_poly.type
_entity_poly.pdbx_seq_one_letter_code
_entity_poly.pdbx_strand_id
1 'polypeptide(L)'
;MLRVRGESMIEAGIHDGDHILVHRGLAVENGDIVVAMVRSEEATVKRFYKNQDGTVRLQPENSAMPPIVVAQSEVEIVGKLIGLYRTY
;
A
#
# COMPACT_ATOMS: atom_id res chain seq x y z
N MET A 1 -11.50 0.76 -8.51
CA MET A 1 -10.34 0.19 -9.23
C MET A 1 -9.32 1.31 -9.41
N LEU A 2 -8.03 1.02 -9.22
CA LEU A 2 -6.94 1.97 -9.37
C LEU A 2 -5.86 1.37 -10.27
N ARG A 3 -5.15 2.22 -11.03
CA ARG A 3 -4.02 1.79 -11.85
C ARG A 3 -2.72 2.00 -11.08
N VAL A 4 -1.91 0.95 -10.99
CA VAL A 4 -0.60 0.98 -10.32
C VAL A 4 0.39 1.77 -11.17
N ARG A 5 1.22 2.56 -10.48
CA ARG A 5 2.37 3.24 -11.07
C ARG A 5 3.64 2.90 -10.28
N GLY A 6 4.70 2.58 -11.00
CA GLY A 6 6.00 2.22 -10.45
C GLY A 6 6.10 0.78 -9.97
N GLU A 7 7.25 0.46 -9.39
CA GLU A 7 7.71 -0.92 -9.16
C GLU A 7 7.83 -1.27 -7.67
N SER A 8 7.23 -0.48 -6.78
CA SER A 8 7.39 -0.67 -5.34
C SER A 8 6.79 -1.96 -4.77
N MET A 9 6.04 -2.70 -5.59
CA MET A 9 5.33 -3.91 -5.19
C MET A 9 5.64 -5.12 -6.11
N ILE A 10 6.76 -5.08 -6.85
CA ILE A 10 7.12 -6.12 -7.83
C ILE A 10 7.30 -7.51 -7.21
N GLU A 11 7.84 -7.60 -5.99
CA GLU A 11 8.06 -8.88 -5.29
C GLU A 11 6.72 -9.49 -4.83
N ALA A 12 5.66 -8.69 -4.74
CA ALA A 12 4.29 -9.14 -4.54
C ALA A 12 3.54 -9.42 -5.86
N GLY A 13 4.23 -9.38 -7.01
CA GLY A 13 3.67 -9.63 -8.34
C GLY A 13 2.81 -8.48 -8.89
N ILE A 14 2.80 -7.33 -8.22
CA ILE A 14 2.09 -6.12 -8.64
C ILE A 14 3.06 -5.26 -9.44
N HIS A 15 2.82 -5.12 -10.74
CA HIS A 15 3.69 -4.42 -11.67
C HIS A 15 3.10 -3.07 -12.10
N ASP A 16 3.95 -2.22 -12.68
CA ASP A 16 3.50 -0.99 -13.30
C ASP A 16 2.44 -1.28 -14.37
N GLY A 17 1.37 -0.48 -14.38
CA GLY A 17 0.26 -0.65 -15.32
C GLY A 17 -0.84 -1.62 -14.89
N ASP A 18 -0.64 -2.39 -13.82
CA ASP A 18 -1.68 -3.26 -13.27
C ASP A 18 -2.90 -2.48 -12.77
N HIS A 19 -4.05 -3.14 -12.82
CA HIS A 19 -5.27 -2.64 -12.19
C HIS A 19 -5.51 -3.39 -10.88
N ILE A 20 -5.64 -2.64 -9.79
CA ILE A 20 -5.95 -3.18 -8.47
C ILE A 20 -7.38 -2.85 -8.06
N LEU A 21 -8.04 -3.83 -7.44
CA LEU A 21 -9.34 -3.69 -6.81
C LEU A 21 -9.11 -3.42 -5.32
N VAL A 22 -9.74 -2.36 -4.82
CA VAL A 22 -9.55 -1.87 -3.45
C VAL A 22 -10.91 -1.74 -2.79
N HIS A 23 -11.06 -2.30 -1.59
CA HIS A 23 -12.26 -2.21 -0.79
C HIS A 23 -12.08 -1.17 0.32
N ARG A 24 -12.97 -0.19 0.36
CA ARG A 24 -13.04 0.81 1.43
C ARG A 24 -13.82 0.24 2.62
N GLY A 25 -13.31 0.37 3.84
CA GLY A 25 -14.03 -0.04 5.06
C GLY A 25 -13.84 -1.50 5.49
N LEU A 26 -12.97 -2.28 4.84
CA LEU A 26 -12.49 -3.52 5.45
C LEU A 26 -11.52 -3.19 6.59
N ALA A 27 -11.54 -4.01 7.64
CA ALA A 27 -10.49 -4.00 8.64
C ALA A 27 -9.14 -4.28 7.97
N VAL A 28 -8.12 -3.51 8.37
CA VAL A 28 -6.76 -3.62 7.86
C VAL A 28 -5.89 -4.16 8.98
N GLU A 29 -5.17 -5.23 8.69
CA GLU A 29 -4.28 -5.92 9.62
C GLU A 29 -2.83 -5.82 9.16
N ASN A 30 -1.91 -6.12 10.08
CA ASN A 30 -0.49 -6.16 9.76
C ASN A 30 -0.22 -7.22 8.69
N GLY A 31 0.43 -6.81 7.61
CA GLY A 31 0.72 -7.65 6.45
C GLY A 31 -0.25 -7.46 5.29
N ASP A 32 -1.34 -6.71 5.44
CA ASP A 32 -2.24 -6.40 4.33
C ASP A 32 -1.60 -5.44 3.33
N ILE A 33 -1.89 -5.64 2.03
CA ILE A 33 -1.56 -4.65 1.01
C ILE A 33 -2.68 -3.61 0.95
N VAL A 34 -2.31 -2.34 1.09
CA VAL A 34 -3.25 -1.23 1.17
C VAL A 34 -2.89 -0.13 0.20
N VAL A 35 -3.89 0.68 -0.13
CA VAL A 35 -3.68 2.02 -0.66
C VAL A 35 -3.72 2.98 0.50
N ALA A 36 -2.63 3.70 0.72
CA ALA A 36 -2.48 4.68 1.78
C ALA A 36 -2.17 6.06 1.19
N MET A 37 -2.78 7.10 1.74
CA MET A 37 -2.42 8.48 1.49
C MET A 37 -1.46 8.91 2.61
N VAL A 38 -0.26 9.35 2.24
CA VAL A 38 0.75 9.82 3.20
C VAL A 38 0.81 11.34 3.14
N ARG A 39 0.73 12.00 4.31
CA ARG A 39 0.78 13.46 4.49
C ARG A 39 -0.21 14.23 3.60
N SER A 40 -1.31 13.60 3.20
CA SER A 40 -2.33 14.18 2.31
C SER A 40 -1.81 14.62 0.93
N GLU A 41 -0.65 14.11 0.49
CA GLU A 41 -0.02 14.50 -0.77
C GLU A 41 -0.05 13.38 -1.82
N GLU A 42 0.41 12.18 -1.45
CA GLU A 42 0.63 11.08 -2.40
C GLU A 42 -0.05 9.77 -1.94
N ALA A 43 -0.80 9.18 -2.87
CA ALA A 43 -1.37 7.84 -2.71
C ALA A 43 -0.33 6.78 -3.10
N THR A 44 -0.04 5.86 -2.20
CA THR A 44 0.94 4.79 -2.40
C THR A 44 0.32 3.41 -2.14
N VAL A 45 0.82 2.39 -2.84
CA VAL A 45 0.50 0.98 -2.59
C VAL A 45 1.65 0.37 -1.83
N LYS A 46 1.38 -0.12 -0.61
CA LYS A 46 2.39 -0.70 0.29
C LYS A 46 1.76 -1.77 1.17
N ARG A 47 2.60 -2.63 1.75
CA ARG A 47 2.20 -3.54 2.82
C ARG A 47 2.16 -2.78 4.15
N PHE A 48 1.03 -2.85 4.85
CA PHE A 48 0.76 -2.11 6.06
C PHE A 48 1.26 -2.85 7.30
N TYR A 49 1.92 -2.11 8.19
CA TYR A 49 2.24 -2.56 9.54
C TYR A 49 2.04 -1.43 10.54
N LYS A 50 1.29 -1.70 11.60
CA LYS A 50 1.17 -0.84 12.77
C LYS A 50 2.11 -1.33 13.87
N ASN A 51 2.97 -0.43 14.35
CA ASN A 51 3.92 -0.69 15.43
C ASN A 51 3.30 -0.32 16.78
N GLN A 52 3.87 -0.85 17.87
CA GLN A 52 3.38 -0.62 19.23
C GLN A 52 3.64 0.82 19.73
N ASP A 53 4.62 1.50 19.15
CA ASP A 53 4.99 2.88 19.47
C ASP A 53 4.08 3.94 18.82
N GLY A 54 3.02 3.52 18.12
CA GLY A 54 2.09 4.41 17.44
C GLY A 54 2.53 4.85 16.04
N THR A 55 3.62 4.29 15.52
CA THR A 55 4.05 4.50 14.13
C THR A 55 3.41 3.49 13.18
N VAL A 56 3.29 3.89 11.92
CA VAL A 56 2.89 3.02 10.81
C VAL A 56 4.08 2.87 9.87
N ARG A 57 4.40 1.62 9.53
CA ARG A 57 5.36 1.26 8.50
C ARG A 57 4.62 0.80 7.25
N LEU A 58 4.83 1.53 6.16
CA LEU A 58 4.41 1.17 4.82
C LEU A 58 5.60 0.52 4.10
N GLN A 59 5.58 -0.80 4.05
CA GLN A 59 6.66 -1.62 3.52
C GLN A 59 6.46 -1.82 2.00
N PRO A 60 7.43 -1.46 1.14
CA PRO A 60 7.43 -1.90 -0.24
C PRO A 60 7.72 -3.39 -0.33
N GLU A 61 7.17 -4.03 -1.36
CA GLU A 61 7.56 -5.37 -1.81
C GLU A 61 8.54 -5.21 -2.98
N ASN A 62 9.65 -4.55 -2.65
CA ASN A 62 10.78 -4.29 -3.52
C ASN A 62 12.00 -4.04 -2.62
N SER A 63 12.92 -5.01 -2.57
CA SER A 63 14.14 -4.98 -1.76
C SER A 63 15.08 -3.80 -2.04
N ALA A 64 14.97 -3.16 -3.21
CA ALA A 64 15.74 -1.96 -3.55
C ALA A 64 15.14 -0.67 -2.96
N MET A 65 13.95 -0.72 -2.35
CA MET A 65 13.25 0.45 -1.83
C MET A 65 13.14 0.42 -0.30
N PRO A 66 13.48 1.51 0.41
CA PRO A 66 13.32 1.56 1.86
C PRO A 66 11.85 1.68 2.28
N PRO A 67 11.48 1.18 3.48
CA PRO A 67 10.15 1.39 4.03
C PRO A 67 9.89 2.86 4.38
N ILE A 68 8.63 3.26 4.30
CA ILE A 68 8.16 4.56 4.79
C ILE A 68 7.63 4.35 6.20
N VAL A 69 8.21 5.05 7.18
CA VAL A 69 7.75 5.01 8.58
C VAL A 69 7.26 6.41 8.95
N VAL A 70 5.99 6.51 9.33
CA VAL A 70 5.32 7.79 9.65
C VAL A 70 4.46 7.64 10.90
N ALA A 71 4.11 8.75 11.54
CA ALA A 71 3.15 8.71 12.64
C ALA A 71 1.78 8.24 12.12
N GLN A 72 0.99 7.57 12.97
CA GLN A 72 -0.35 7.13 12.59
C GLN A 72 -1.24 8.30 12.12
N SER A 73 -1.02 9.52 12.61
CA SER A 73 -1.75 10.73 12.20
C SER A 73 -1.37 11.24 10.81
N GLU A 74 -0.24 10.82 10.25
CA GLU A 74 0.24 11.26 8.92
C GLU A 74 -0.18 10.29 7.80
N VAL A 75 -0.90 9.23 8.11
CA VAL A 75 -1.31 8.21 7.13
C VAL A 75 -2.81 7.96 7.19
N GLU A 76 -3.45 8.05 6.03
CA GLU A 76 -4.84 7.67 5.85
C GLU A 76 -4.91 6.41 4.99
N ILE A 77 -5.57 5.36 5.48
CA ILE A 77 -5.78 4.16 4.68
C ILE A 77 -7.03 4.35 3.82
N VAL A 78 -6.82 4.48 2.51
CA VAL A 78 -7.88 4.63 1.52
C VAL A 78 -8.65 3.32 1.35
N GLY A 79 -7.96 2.17 1.42
CA GLY A 79 -8.60 0.86 1.44
C GLY A 79 -7.63 -0.31 1.27
N LYS A 80 -8.17 -1.52 1.44
CA LYS A 80 -7.43 -2.79 1.34
C LYS A 80 -7.50 -3.34 -0.09
N LEU A 81 -6.37 -3.82 -0.61
CA LEU A 81 -6.32 -4.51 -1.90
C LEU A 81 -7.03 -5.87 -1.78
N ILE A 82 -7.99 -6.13 -2.66
CA ILE A 82 -8.78 -7.37 -2.69
C ILE A 82 -8.61 -8.17 -3.99
N GLY A 83 -7.93 -7.61 -4.99
CA GLY A 83 -7.70 -8.30 -6.26
C GLY A 83 -6.77 -7.53 -7.18
N LEU A 84 -6.17 -8.28 -8.11
CA LEU A 84 -5.27 -7.80 -9.16
C LEU A 84 -5.83 -8.22 -10.52
N TYR A 85 -5.82 -7.31 -11.49
CA TYR A 85 -6.22 -7.55 -12.86
C TYR A 85 -5.15 -7.01 -13.81
N ARG A 86 -4.67 -7.87 -14.71
CA ARG A 86 -3.66 -7.54 -15.73
C ARG A 86 -4.19 -7.91 -17.10
N THR A 87 -4.19 -6.95 -18.01
CA THR A 87 -4.48 -7.15 -19.44
C THR A 87 -3.18 -7.40 -20.18
N TYR A 88 -3.16 -8.40 -21.06
CA TYR A 88 -2.05 -8.74 -21.95
C TYR A 88 -2.35 -8.29 -23.38
#